data_AF-A0A932DS42-F1
#
_entry.id   AF-A0A932DS42-F1
#
_cell.length_a   1.000
_cell.length_b   1.000
_cell.length_c   1.000
_cell.angle_alpha   90.00
_cell.angle_beta   90.00
_cell.angle_gamma   90.00
#
_symmetry.space_group_name_H-M   'P 1'
#
loop_
_entity.id
_entity.type
_entity.pdbx_description
1 polymer ?
#
loop_
_entity_poly.entity_id
_entity_poly.type
_entity_poly.pdbx_seq_one_letter_code
_entity_poly.pdbx_strand_id
1 'polypeptide(L)'
;MITWVISEESQKKLYTSYLLSIQSGYYSDKKFYILPFMPEKFRSRVIFFPKNPDFKHLLNKHSKQIEELKSEWQKVETLVMERSEKLFPQIGEVEIVIEPQLVGSMGSTDIEGDKLIIHPRFERKVGGLVMLTINGLTRYFGRDLVWSDKQSKAFEYYQKVNFDNIFSKNKSLLTTLDRNVSGRLAQESELYLQELGVKKQTKVNFSKLLLTKKEKLILDLLVENKNKLVGTEKIAETIWGEQVEEKYSLYAISKLVDRLRQKIRDETGQNLIHNQRGSGYILHI
;
A
#
# COMPACT_ATOMS: atom_id res chain seq x y z
N MET A 1 7.41 -16.01 -17.62
CA MET A 1 6.16 -16.30 -18.38
C MET A 1 5.05 -15.42 -17.81
N ILE A 2 4.28 -14.68 -18.63
CA ILE A 2 3.17 -13.84 -18.16
C ILE A 2 1.85 -14.60 -18.28
N THR A 3 1.10 -14.71 -17.20
CA THR A 3 -0.25 -15.29 -17.20
C THR A 3 -1.28 -14.26 -16.75
N TRP A 4 -2.48 -14.34 -17.31
CA TRP A 4 -3.61 -13.51 -16.91
C TRP A 4 -4.60 -14.36 -16.14
N VAL A 5 -4.90 -13.95 -14.92
CA VAL A 5 -5.84 -14.66 -14.03
C VAL A 5 -6.91 -13.68 -13.62
N ILE A 6 -8.17 -14.10 -13.67
CA ILE A 6 -9.24 -13.37 -13.00
C ILE A 6 -10.32 -14.37 -12.61
N SER A 7 -10.60 -14.49 -11.31
CA SER A 7 -11.62 -15.39 -10.80
C SER A 7 -12.40 -14.76 -9.67
N GLU A 8 -13.63 -15.21 -9.46
CA GLU A 8 -14.45 -14.72 -8.35
C GLU A 8 -13.75 -14.94 -6.99
N GLU A 9 -13.07 -16.07 -6.84
CA GLU A 9 -12.32 -16.42 -5.63
C GLU A 9 -11.17 -15.44 -5.37
N SER A 10 -10.42 -15.09 -6.40
CA SER A 10 -9.27 -14.19 -6.28
C SER A 10 -9.72 -12.77 -5.93
N GLN A 11 -10.83 -12.31 -6.50
CA GLN A 11 -11.44 -11.01 -6.15
C GLN A 11 -11.94 -10.97 -4.70
N LYS A 12 -12.50 -12.07 -4.17
CA LYS A 12 -12.88 -12.18 -2.75
C LYS A 12 -11.67 -12.09 -1.81
N LYS A 13 -10.55 -12.75 -2.18
CA LYS A 13 -9.29 -12.66 -1.42
C LYS A 13 -8.75 -11.23 -1.40
N LEU A 14 -8.69 -10.57 -2.56
CA LEU A 14 -8.29 -9.17 -2.66
C LEU A 14 -9.18 -8.25 -1.83
N TYR A 15 -10.50 -8.42 -1.90
CA TYR A 15 -11.45 -7.64 -1.10
C TYR A 15 -11.20 -7.78 0.40
N THR A 16 -10.93 -9.00 0.87
CA THR A 16 -10.60 -9.26 2.28
C THR A 16 -9.30 -8.56 2.67
N SER A 17 -8.27 -8.59 1.83
CA SER A 17 -7.00 -7.86 2.05
C SER A 17 -7.21 -6.34 2.13
N TYR A 18 -8.03 -5.78 1.24
CA TYR A 18 -8.41 -4.37 1.28
C TYR A 18 -9.20 -4.03 2.55
N LEU A 19 -10.12 -4.88 2.99
CA LEU A 19 -10.87 -4.69 4.23
C LEU A 19 -9.94 -4.58 5.44
N LEU A 20 -8.98 -5.49 5.57
CA LEU A 20 -7.98 -5.47 6.64
C LEU A 20 -7.11 -4.20 6.59
N SER A 21 -6.73 -3.78 5.38
CA SER A 21 -5.96 -2.54 5.17
C SER A 21 -6.77 -1.29 5.52
N ILE A 22 -8.07 -1.27 5.22
CA ILE A 22 -9.01 -0.21 5.60
C ILE A 22 -9.19 -0.17 7.12
N GLN A 23 -9.46 -1.32 7.75
CA GLN A 23 -9.66 -1.44 9.19
C GLN A 23 -8.41 -1.06 9.99
N SER A 24 -7.22 -1.33 9.45
CA SER A 24 -5.95 -0.94 10.08
C SER A 24 -5.59 0.53 9.93
N GLY A 25 -6.36 1.32 9.16
CA GLY A 25 -6.13 2.76 8.95
C GLY A 25 -5.12 3.11 7.84
N TYR A 26 -4.53 2.11 7.17
CA TYR A 26 -3.44 2.30 6.19
C TYR A 26 -3.79 3.31 5.07
N TYR A 27 -5.03 3.29 4.57
CA TYR A 27 -5.45 4.20 3.50
C TYR A 27 -5.77 5.62 4.00
N SER A 28 -6.22 5.75 5.25
CA SER A 28 -6.47 7.03 5.88
C SER A 28 -5.16 7.81 6.05
N ASP A 29 -4.09 7.15 6.48
CA ASP A 29 -2.75 7.76 6.61
C ASP A 29 -2.22 8.28 5.26
N LYS A 30 -2.60 7.60 4.17
CA LYS A 30 -2.20 7.94 2.80
C LYS A 30 -3.15 8.92 2.11
N LYS A 31 -4.11 9.50 2.84
CA LYS A 31 -5.08 10.50 2.35
C LYS A 31 -5.91 10.00 1.17
N PHE A 32 -6.28 8.73 1.16
CA PHE A 32 -7.26 8.19 0.22
C PHE A 32 -8.69 8.35 0.75
N TYR A 33 -9.64 8.53 -0.16
CA TYR A 33 -11.07 8.42 0.10
C TYR A 33 -11.52 6.97 -0.14
N ILE A 34 -12.21 6.37 0.81
CA ILE A 34 -12.79 5.03 0.69
C ILE A 34 -14.26 5.20 0.39
N LEU A 35 -14.70 4.77 -0.79
CA LEU A 35 -16.05 5.03 -1.29
C LEU A 35 -16.68 3.77 -1.89
N PRO A 36 -18.01 3.57 -1.74
CA PRO A 36 -18.73 2.46 -2.34
C PRO A 36 -19.02 2.65 -3.84
N PHE A 37 -18.52 3.74 -4.44
CA PHE A 37 -18.66 4.06 -5.85
C PHE A 37 -17.39 4.72 -6.41
N MET A 38 -17.26 4.76 -7.73
CA MET A 38 -16.14 5.41 -8.41
C MET A 38 -16.55 6.80 -8.90
N PRO A 39 -16.02 7.90 -8.34
CA PRO A 39 -16.32 9.23 -8.85
C PRO A 39 -15.66 9.47 -10.21
N GLU A 40 -16.20 10.41 -10.98
CA GLU A 40 -15.61 10.80 -12.26
C GLU A 40 -14.26 11.52 -12.07
N LYS A 41 -14.17 12.38 -11.04
CA LYS A 41 -12.97 13.12 -10.64
C LYS A 41 -12.33 12.46 -9.41
N PHE A 42 -11.03 12.68 -9.19
CA PHE A 42 -10.25 12.14 -8.06
C PHE A 42 -10.09 10.60 -7.99
N ARG A 43 -10.34 9.87 -9.09
CA ARG A 43 -10.20 8.39 -9.16
C ARG A 43 -8.87 7.85 -8.61
N SER A 44 -7.78 8.61 -8.76
CA SER A 44 -6.45 8.24 -8.28
C SER A 44 -6.29 8.30 -6.75
N ARG A 45 -7.18 9.02 -6.04
CA ARG A 45 -7.24 9.13 -4.59
C ARG A 45 -8.40 8.34 -3.98
N VAL A 46 -9.08 7.50 -4.76
CA VAL A 46 -10.21 6.70 -4.28
C VAL A 46 -9.83 5.23 -4.20
N ILE A 47 -10.13 4.63 -3.04
CA ILE A 47 -10.25 3.19 -2.85
C ILE A 47 -11.72 2.84 -3.07
N PHE A 48 -12.02 2.20 -4.21
CA PHE A 48 -13.38 1.75 -4.48
C PHE A 48 -13.65 0.45 -3.71
N PHE A 49 -14.59 0.51 -2.79
CA PHE A 49 -14.84 -0.59 -1.85
C PHE A 49 -16.35 -0.75 -1.61
N PRO A 50 -17.07 -1.49 -2.49
CA PRO A 50 -18.51 -1.71 -2.32
C PRO A 50 -18.81 -2.59 -1.10
N LYS A 51 -19.95 -2.36 -0.44
CA LYS A 51 -20.31 -3.05 0.82
C LYS A 51 -20.53 -4.55 0.64
N ASN A 52 -21.24 -4.93 -0.42
CA ASN A 52 -21.53 -6.31 -0.79
C ASN A 52 -21.24 -6.49 -2.28
N PRO A 53 -19.97 -6.69 -2.67
CA PRO A 53 -19.63 -6.89 -4.07
C PRO A 53 -20.23 -8.21 -4.59
N ASP A 54 -21.08 -8.11 -5.60
CA ASP A 54 -21.37 -9.24 -6.49
C ASP A 54 -20.26 -9.31 -7.55
N PHE A 55 -19.22 -10.09 -7.24
CA PHE A 55 -18.06 -10.22 -8.14
C PHE A 55 -18.42 -10.88 -9.46
N LYS A 56 -19.41 -11.78 -9.48
CA LYS A 56 -19.88 -12.40 -10.73
C LYS A 56 -20.50 -11.34 -11.64
N HIS A 57 -21.37 -10.49 -11.08
CA HIS A 57 -21.94 -9.36 -11.81
C HIS A 57 -20.87 -8.35 -12.26
N LEU A 58 -19.95 -7.96 -11.37
CA LEU A 58 -18.88 -7.00 -11.68
C LEU A 58 -17.92 -7.52 -12.77
N LEU A 59 -17.58 -8.81 -12.75
CA LEU A 59 -16.78 -9.45 -13.80
C LEU A 59 -17.49 -9.36 -15.15
N ASN A 60 -18.78 -9.72 -15.20
CA ASN A 60 -19.56 -9.63 -16.43
C ASN A 60 -19.63 -8.19 -16.94
N LYS A 61 -19.90 -7.24 -16.05
CA LYS A 61 -20.02 -5.81 -16.36
C LYS A 61 -18.73 -5.22 -16.93
N HIS A 62 -17.57 -5.64 -16.43
CA HIS A 62 -16.27 -5.06 -16.78
C HIS A 62 -15.41 -5.94 -17.69
N SER A 63 -15.93 -7.09 -18.13
CA SER A 63 -15.28 -8.06 -19.01
C SER A 63 -14.65 -7.41 -20.25
N LYS A 64 -15.40 -6.56 -20.96
CA LYS A 64 -14.91 -5.85 -22.14
C LYS A 64 -13.68 -4.98 -21.85
N GLN A 65 -13.67 -4.24 -20.73
CA GLN A 65 -12.55 -3.38 -20.35
C GLN A 65 -11.31 -4.19 -19.99
N ILE A 66 -11.49 -5.35 -19.35
CA ILE A 66 -10.41 -6.28 -19.01
C ILE A 66 -9.79 -6.86 -20.28
N GLU A 67 -10.61 -7.31 -21.22
CA GLU A 67 -10.12 -7.83 -22.52
C GLU A 67 -9.46 -6.74 -23.36
N GLU A 68 -9.96 -5.52 -23.34
CA GLU A 68 -9.31 -4.36 -23.97
C GLU A 68 -7.93 -4.11 -23.38
N LEU A 69 -7.80 -4.05 -22.05
CA LEU A 69 -6.51 -3.87 -21.37
C LEU A 69 -5.53 -5.00 -21.69
N LYS A 70 -6.01 -6.25 -21.72
CA LYS A 70 -5.19 -7.42 -22.11
C LYS A 70 -4.72 -7.32 -23.55
N SER A 71 -5.59 -6.94 -24.48
CA SER A 71 -5.25 -6.75 -25.89
C SER A 71 -4.24 -5.61 -26.07
N GLU A 72 -4.38 -4.50 -25.35
CA GLU A 72 -3.42 -3.40 -25.39
C GLU A 72 -2.05 -3.82 -24.81
N TRP A 73 -2.04 -4.60 -23.72
CA TRP A 73 -0.81 -5.13 -23.13
C TRP A 73 -0.04 -6.03 -24.10
N GLN A 74 -0.74 -6.96 -24.77
CA GLN A 74 -0.11 -7.89 -25.72
C GLN A 74 0.65 -7.16 -26.84
N LYS A 75 0.21 -5.96 -27.24
CA LYS A 75 0.90 -5.14 -28.26
C LYS A 75 2.24 -4.58 -27.78
N VAL A 76 2.44 -4.44 -26.48
CA VAL A 76 3.64 -3.84 -25.88
C VAL A 76 4.46 -4.82 -25.05
N GLU A 77 3.96 -6.03 -24.80
CA GLU A 77 4.55 -7.03 -23.91
C GLU A 77 6.00 -7.34 -24.26
N THR A 78 6.27 -7.74 -25.50
CA THR A 78 7.64 -8.08 -25.96
C THR A 78 8.61 -6.92 -25.70
N LEU A 79 8.23 -5.70 -26.09
CA LEU A 79 9.05 -4.52 -25.88
C LEU A 79 9.30 -4.25 -24.39
N VAL A 80 8.27 -4.39 -23.55
CA VAL A 80 8.40 -4.18 -22.11
C VAL A 80 9.32 -5.23 -21.49
N MET A 81 9.21 -6.49 -21.89
CA MET A 81 10.01 -7.59 -21.36
C MET A 81 11.48 -7.51 -21.80
N GLU A 82 11.76 -7.29 -23.09
CA GLU A 82 13.13 -7.10 -23.61
C GLU A 82 13.86 -5.95 -22.91
N ARG A 83 13.14 -4.85 -22.66
CA ARG A 83 13.73 -3.70 -21.95
C ARG A 83 13.88 -3.96 -20.46
N SER A 84 12.98 -4.74 -19.87
CA SER A 84 13.09 -5.14 -18.48
C SER A 84 14.29 -6.06 -18.26
N GLU A 85 14.56 -6.98 -19.18
CA GLU A 85 15.69 -7.92 -19.10
C GLU A 85 17.05 -7.22 -19.06
N LYS A 86 17.20 -6.10 -19.78
CA LYS A 86 18.43 -5.27 -19.72
C LYS A 86 18.73 -4.74 -18.32
N LEU A 87 17.71 -4.56 -17.49
CA LEU A 87 17.82 -4.04 -16.13
C LEU A 87 17.70 -5.15 -15.07
N PHE A 88 17.03 -6.24 -15.43
CA PHE A 88 16.80 -7.41 -14.60
C PHE A 88 17.11 -8.68 -15.40
N PRO A 89 18.39 -9.10 -15.49
CA PRO A 89 18.80 -10.22 -16.35
C PRO A 89 18.11 -11.56 -16.04
N GLN A 90 17.62 -11.75 -14.82
CA GLN A 90 16.92 -12.96 -14.37
C GLN A 90 15.38 -12.87 -14.53
N ILE A 91 14.86 -11.88 -15.26
CA ILE A 91 13.41 -11.72 -15.43
C ILE A 91 12.73 -12.92 -16.10
N GLY A 92 13.44 -13.66 -16.95
CA GLY A 92 12.93 -14.86 -17.61
C GLY A 92 12.50 -15.96 -16.62
N GLU A 93 13.11 -15.98 -15.43
CA GLU A 93 12.83 -16.94 -14.35
C GLU A 93 11.62 -16.54 -13.50
N VAL A 94 11.14 -15.29 -13.63
CA VAL A 94 10.02 -14.78 -12.84
C VAL A 94 8.68 -15.19 -13.44
N GLU A 95 7.84 -15.82 -12.62
CA GLU A 95 6.43 -16.01 -12.96
C GLU A 95 5.69 -14.69 -12.71
N ILE A 96 5.23 -14.04 -13.78
CA ILE A 96 4.48 -12.79 -13.67
C ILE A 96 3.00 -13.09 -13.91
N VAL A 97 2.17 -12.70 -12.96
CA VAL A 97 0.71 -12.88 -13.06
C VAL A 97 0.04 -11.53 -13.05
N ILE A 98 -0.76 -11.26 -14.08
CA ILE A 98 -1.58 -10.07 -14.16
C ILE A 98 -3.00 -10.45 -13.75
N GLU A 99 -3.46 -9.88 -12.64
CA GLU A 99 -4.76 -10.16 -12.07
C GLU A 99 -5.55 -8.88 -11.86
N PRO A 100 -6.35 -8.45 -12.85
CA PRO A 100 -7.13 -7.23 -12.74
C PRO A 100 -8.08 -7.26 -11.54
N GLN A 101 -8.06 -6.19 -10.75
CA GLN A 101 -8.91 -6.04 -9.58
C GLN A 101 -10.15 -5.19 -9.90
N LEU A 102 -11.31 -5.64 -9.42
CA LEU A 102 -12.60 -4.96 -9.55
C LEU A 102 -12.86 -3.96 -8.42
N VAL A 103 -12.05 -4.04 -7.36
CA VAL A 103 -12.11 -3.19 -6.16
C VAL A 103 -10.71 -2.68 -5.81
N GLY A 104 -10.64 -1.68 -4.94
CA GLY A 104 -9.38 -1.15 -4.44
C GLY A 104 -8.87 0.11 -5.15
N SER A 105 -7.57 0.36 -5.03
CA SER A 105 -6.91 1.53 -5.61
C SER A 105 -6.75 1.39 -7.13
N MET A 106 -6.05 2.34 -7.77
CA MET A 106 -5.68 2.23 -9.19
C MET A 106 -4.90 0.95 -9.52
N GLY A 107 -4.20 0.36 -8.55
CA GLY A 107 -3.53 -0.91 -8.69
C GLY A 107 -2.49 -1.17 -7.60
N SER A 108 -2.14 -2.43 -7.42
CA SER A 108 -1.15 -2.90 -6.45
C SER A 108 -0.27 -3.99 -7.06
N THR A 109 0.74 -4.41 -6.30
CA THR A 109 1.62 -5.53 -6.65
C THR A 109 1.83 -6.36 -5.40
N ASP A 110 1.79 -7.68 -5.55
CA ASP A 110 2.10 -8.64 -4.49
C ASP A 110 3.21 -9.60 -4.93
N ILE A 111 3.82 -10.26 -3.97
CA ILE A 111 4.92 -11.20 -4.18
C ILE A 111 4.66 -12.45 -3.35
N GLU A 112 4.43 -13.57 -4.02
CA GLU A 112 4.18 -14.88 -3.40
C GLU A 112 5.27 -15.87 -3.83
N GLY A 113 6.23 -16.17 -2.95
CA GLY A 113 7.39 -16.99 -3.33
C GLY A 113 8.18 -16.33 -4.47
N ASP A 114 8.25 -17.01 -5.62
CA ASP A 114 8.92 -16.56 -6.85
C ASP A 114 7.95 -15.97 -7.89
N LYS A 115 6.70 -15.78 -7.49
CA LYS A 115 5.65 -15.19 -8.32
C LYS A 115 5.52 -13.70 -8.04
N LEU A 116 5.55 -12.88 -9.09
CA LEU A 116 5.19 -11.46 -9.04
C LEU A 116 3.74 -11.31 -9.52
N ILE A 117 2.85 -10.87 -8.64
CA ILE A 117 1.45 -10.64 -8.97
C ILE A 117 1.21 -9.13 -9.14
N ILE A 118 0.60 -8.75 -10.25
CA ILE A 118 0.32 -7.38 -10.63
C ILE A 118 -1.19 -7.21 -10.68
N HIS A 119 -1.73 -6.33 -9.85
CA HIS A 119 -3.17 -6.09 -9.75
C HIS A 119 -3.54 -4.73 -10.33
N PRO A 120 -3.68 -4.57 -11.66
CA PRO A 120 -4.23 -3.34 -12.23
C PRO A 120 -5.71 -3.24 -11.89
N ARG A 121 -6.25 -2.06 -11.56
CA ARG A 121 -7.71 -1.90 -11.56
C ARG A 121 -8.23 -2.09 -12.99
N PHE A 122 -9.38 -2.74 -13.16
CA PHE A 122 -9.95 -3.10 -14.47
C PHE A 122 -10.03 -1.94 -15.50
N GLU A 123 -10.16 -0.70 -15.05
CA GLU A 123 -10.25 0.50 -15.92
C GLU A 123 -8.89 1.16 -16.23
N ARG A 124 -7.79 0.56 -15.76
CA ARG A 124 -6.45 1.11 -15.96
C ARG A 124 -6.06 0.95 -17.43
N LYS A 125 -5.45 1.99 -18.00
CA LYS A 125 -4.90 1.94 -19.37
C LYS A 125 -3.56 1.20 -19.39
N VAL A 126 -3.14 0.73 -20.57
CA VAL A 126 -1.88 -0.01 -20.75
C VAL A 126 -0.65 0.68 -20.16
N GLY A 127 -0.51 2.00 -20.33
CA GLY A 127 0.64 2.73 -19.75
C GLY A 127 0.66 2.65 -18.21
N GLY A 128 -0.51 2.61 -17.58
CA GLY A 128 -0.61 2.39 -16.15
C GLY A 128 -0.21 0.97 -15.75
N LEU A 129 -0.56 -0.05 -16.53
CA LEU A 129 -0.17 -1.44 -16.29
C LEU A 129 1.36 -1.60 -16.43
N VAL A 130 1.96 -1.05 -17.49
CA VAL A 130 3.42 -0.96 -17.66
C VAL A 130 4.08 -0.35 -16.41
N MET A 131 3.52 0.75 -15.89
CA MET A 131 4.03 1.37 -14.67
C MET A 131 3.96 0.44 -13.45
N LEU A 132 2.88 -0.35 -13.28
CA LEU A 132 2.81 -1.34 -12.19
C LEU A 132 3.82 -2.47 -12.38
N THR A 133 3.96 -2.98 -13.60
CA THR A 133 4.90 -4.06 -13.92
C THR A 133 6.32 -3.65 -13.53
N ILE A 134 6.75 -2.45 -13.90
CA ILE A 134 8.08 -1.94 -13.57
C ILE A 134 8.27 -1.80 -12.05
N ASN A 135 7.29 -1.21 -11.36
CA ASN A 135 7.31 -1.08 -9.91
C ASN A 135 7.35 -2.45 -9.22
N GLY A 136 6.58 -3.42 -9.74
CA GLY A 136 6.55 -4.80 -9.26
C GLY A 136 7.90 -5.50 -9.42
N LEU A 137 8.51 -5.39 -10.61
CA LEU A 137 9.84 -5.96 -10.89
C LEU A 137 10.92 -5.34 -10.01
N THR A 138 10.89 -4.02 -9.83
CA THR A 138 11.86 -3.34 -8.95
C THR A 138 11.69 -3.75 -7.49
N ARG A 139 10.45 -4.01 -7.05
CA ARG A 139 10.19 -4.59 -5.73
C ARG A 139 10.65 -6.04 -5.63
N TYR A 140 10.45 -6.83 -6.68
CA TYR A 140 10.79 -8.26 -6.74
C TYR A 140 12.30 -8.49 -6.71
N PHE A 141 13.05 -7.80 -7.58
CA PHE A 141 14.51 -7.90 -7.63
C PHE A 141 15.22 -7.06 -6.56
N GLY A 142 14.51 -6.10 -5.99
CA GLY A 142 15.00 -5.25 -4.92
C GLY A 142 14.51 -5.67 -3.54
N ARG A 143 14.09 -6.91 -3.28
CA ARG A 143 13.47 -7.31 -1.99
C ARG A 143 14.26 -6.81 -0.78
N ASP A 144 15.58 -6.91 -0.84
CA ASP A 144 16.52 -6.53 0.23
C ASP A 144 16.84 -5.02 0.30
N LEU A 145 16.39 -4.24 -0.69
CA LEU A 145 16.62 -2.80 -0.75
C LEU A 145 15.60 -2.02 0.08
N VAL A 146 16.03 -0.88 0.61
CA VAL A 146 15.12 0.08 1.26
C VAL A 146 14.19 0.75 0.22
N TRP A 147 13.08 1.33 0.70
CA TRP A 147 12.04 1.88 -0.18
C TRP A 147 12.56 3.00 -1.10
N SER A 148 13.44 3.87 -0.61
CA SER A 148 14.06 4.95 -1.39
C SER A 148 14.83 4.41 -2.59
N ASP A 149 15.60 3.34 -2.39
CA ASP A 149 16.42 2.73 -3.44
C ASP A 149 15.54 2.03 -4.48
N LYS A 150 14.44 1.42 -4.04
CA LYS A 150 13.40 0.89 -4.94
C LYS A 150 12.79 2.00 -5.80
N GLN A 151 12.48 3.17 -5.24
CA GLN A 151 11.96 4.30 -6.02
C GLN A 151 12.99 4.85 -6.99
N SER A 152 14.26 4.96 -6.57
CA SER A 152 15.36 5.43 -7.41
C SER A 152 15.58 4.50 -8.61
N LYS A 153 15.59 3.18 -8.41
CA LYS A 153 15.70 2.19 -9.49
C LYS A 153 14.51 2.23 -10.45
N ALA A 154 13.29 2.39 -9.94
CA ALA A 154 12.11 2.56 -10.78
C ALA A 154 12.21 3.84 -11.62
N PHE A 155 12.70 4.94 -11.04
CA PHE A 155 12.95 6.19 -11.76
C PHE A 155 14.04 6.06 -12.85
N GLU A 156 15.17 5.41 -12.53
CA GLU A 156 16.23 5.10 -13.48
C GLU A 156 15.70 4.27 -14.66
N TYR A 157 14.85 3.30 -14.38
CA TYR A 157 14.13 2.51 -15.40
C TYR A 157 13.31 3.42 -16.31
N TYR A 158 12.49 4.31 -15.75
CA TYR A 158 11.66 5.23 -16.53
C TYR A 158 12.49 6.19 -17.40
N GLN A 159 13.69 6.58 -16.99
CA GLN A 159 14.57 7.44 -17.79
C GLN A 159 15.32 6.69 -18.90
N LYS A 160 15.81 5.48 -18.60
CA LYS A 160 16.57 4.67 -19.57
C LYS A 160 15.70 4.05 -20.66
N VAL A 161 14.40 3.98 -20.41
CA VAL A 161 13.43 3.37 -21.32
C VAL A 161 12.62 4.46 -22.01
N ASN A 162 12.92 4.74 -23.30
CA ASN A 162 12.14 5.69 -24.09
C ASN A 162 10.72 5.12 -24.36
N PHE A 163 9.75 5.62 -23.61
CA PHE A 163 8.34 5.27 -23.72
C PHE A 163 7.50 6.33 -24.46
N ASP A 164 8.11 7.26 -25.19
CA ASP A 164 7.41 8.39 -25.82
C ASP A 164 6.24 7.90 -26.71
N ASN A 165 6.39 6.73 -27.34
CA ASN A 165 5.37 6.12 -28.19
C ASN A 165 4.17 5.51 -27.40
N ILE A 166 4.37 5.14 -26.13
CA ILE A 166 3.34 4.55 -25.23
C ILE A 166 2.69 5.64 -24.36
N PHE A 167 3.43 6.69 -24.01
CA PHE A 167 2.96 7.76 -23.12
C PHE A 167 2.50 9.05 -23.85
N SER A 168 2.60 9.12 -25.18
CA SER A 168 2.28 10.32 -25.99
C SER A 168 0.81 10.82 -25.96
N LYS A 169 -0.07 10.22 -25.15
CA LYS A 169 -1.40 10.78 -24.86
C LYS A 169 -1.77 10.69 -23.38
N ASN A 170 -1.02 11.38 -22.52
CA ASN A 170 -1.52 11.73 -21.18
C ASN A 170 -1.11 13.16 -20.80
N LYS A 171 -1.63 14.12 -21.56
CA LYS A 171 -1.56 15.55 -21.24
C LYS A 171 -2.80 15.94 -20.42
N SER A 172 -2.88 15.51 -19.16
CA SER A 172 -3.86 16.03 -18.20
C SER A 172 -3.61 15.48 -16.80
N LEU A 173 -2.74 16.14 -16.03
CA LEU A 173 -2.62 15.88 -14.58
C LEU A 173 -2.48 17.15 -13.74
N LEU A 174 -2.61 18.35 -14.31
CA LEU A 174 -2.34 19.60 -13.58
C LEU A 174 -3.33 20.71 -13.93
N THR A 175 -4.63 20.45 -13.76
CA THR A 175 -5.64 21.51 -13.64
C THR A 175 -6.44 21.33 -12.36
N THR A 176 -5.76 21.49 -11.23
CA THR A 176 -6.01 22.60 -10.31
C THR A 176 -7.47 23.09 -10.22
N LEU A 177 -8.08 22.86 -9.05
CA LEU A 177 -9.17 23.65 -8.42
C LEU A 177 -10.62 23.46 -8.93
N ASP A 178 -11.23 22.30 -8.66
CA ASP A 178 -12.69 22.18 -8.62
C ASP A 178 -13.23 22.39 -7.20
N ARG A 179 -14.22 23.29 -7.10
CA ARG A 179 -14.90 23.77 -5.88
C ARG A 179 -15.30 22.63 -4.93
N ASN A 180 -14.69 22.56 -3.75
CA ASN A 180 -15.08 21.76 -2.56
C ASN A 180 -15.61 20.30 -2.75
N VAL A 181 -15.35 19.63 -3.87
CA VAL A 181 -15.69 18.20 -4.06
C VAL A 181 -14.87 17.32 -3.12
N SER A 182 -13.61 17.67 -2.87
CA SER A 182 -12.72 16.95 -1.93
C SER A 182 -13.28 16.91 -0.51
N GLY A 183 -13.87 18.01 -0.02
CA GLY A 183 -14.45 18.06 1.33
C GLY A 183 -15.69 17.16 1.44
N ARG A 184 -16.54 17.15 0.41
CA ARG A 184 -17.69 16.25 0.32
C ARG A 184 -17.28 14.79 0.23
N LEU A 185 -16.33 14.43 -0.63
CA LEU A 185 -15.82 13.05 -0.74
C LEU A 185 -15.12 12.59 0.55
N ALA A 186 -14.45 13.49 1.26
CA ALA A 186 -13.87 13.19 2.58
C ALA A 186 -14.97 12.87 3.59
N GLN A 187 -16.04 13.67 3.64
CA GLN A 187 -17.17 13.44 4.52
C GLN A 187 -17.92 12.15 4.17
N GLU A 188 -18.19 11.89 2.89
CA GLU A 188 -18.82 10.65 2.41
C GLU A 188 -17.94 9.43 2.74
N SER A 189 -16.62 9.54 2.58
CA SER A 189 -15.68 8.50 2.99
C SER A 189 -15.69 8.28 4.50
N GLU A 190 -15.81 9.33 5.31
CA GLU A 190 -15.84 9.21 6.78
C GLU A 190 -17.12 8.51 7.25
N LEU A 191 -18.28 8.90 6.71
CA LEU A 191 -19.56 8.25 6.99
C LEU A 191 -19.52 6.78 6.57
N TYR A 192 -18.98 6.50 5.39
CA TYR A 192 -18.89 5.13 4.89
C TYR A 192 -17.93 4.26 5.73
N LEU A 193 -16.82 4.82 6.20
CA LEU A 193 -15.94 4.15 7.16
C LEU A 193 -16.67 3.80 8.47
N GLN A 194 -17.50 4.70 9.00
CA GLN A 194 -18.33 4.42 10.18
C GLN A 194 -19.32 3.28 9.93
N GLU A 195 -19.97 3.25 8.76
CA GLU A 195 -20.86 2.16 8.36
C GLU A 195 -20.14 0.80 8.24
N LEU A 196 -18.87 0.81 7.82
CA LEU A 196 -18.01 -0.39 7.79
C LEU A 196 -17.51 -0.81 9.18
N GLY A 197 -17.89 -0.10 10.25
CA GLY A 197 -17.43 -0.36 11.61
C GLY A 197 -16.00 0.10 11.89
N VAL A 198 -15.43 0.92 11.01
CA VAL A 198 -14.09 1.50 11.22
C VAL A 198 -14.21 2.66 12.20
N LYS A 199 -13.70 2.46 13.41
CA LYS A 199 -13.68 3.50 14.44
C LYS A 199 -12.79 4.65 13.94
N LYS A 200 -13.37 5.87 13.88
CA LYS A 200 -12.64 7.12 13.60
C LYS A 200 -11.43 7.22 14.54
N GLN A 201 -10.32 7.82 14.08
CA GLN A 201 -9.23 8.28 14.94
C GLN A 201 -9.79 9.33 15.93
N THR A 202 -10.46 8.88 16.98
CA THR A 202 -10.66 9.66 18.19
C THR A 202 -9.32 9.70 18.89
N LYS A 203 -8.87 10.88 19.32
CA LYS A 203 -7.69 11.09 20.19
C LYS A 203 -7.44 9.84 21.02
N VAL A 204 -6.38 9.11 20.70
CA VAL A 204 -6.12 7.85 21.37
C VAL A 204 -5.94 8.16 22.84
N ASN A 205 -6.88 7.68 23.67
CA ASN A 205 -6.80 7.91 25.09
C ASN A 205 -5.84 6.90 25.71
N PHE A 206 -4.55 7.14 25.50
CA PHE A 206 -3.47 6.29 26.01
C PHE A 206 -3.49 6.14 27.55
N SER A 207 -4.20 7.01 28.28
CA SER A 207 -4.30 6.93 29.75
C SER A 207 -5.07 5.70 30.26
N LYS A 208 -5.88 5.05 29.41
CA LYS A 208 -6.61 3.82 29.77
C LYS A 208 -5.81 2.53 29.57
N LEU A 209 -4.65 2.60 28.91
CA LEU A 209 -3.85 1.42 28.62
C LEU A 209 -3.14 0.92 29.87
N LEU A 210 -3.27 -0.37 30.17
CA LEU A 210 -2.52 -1.05 31.22
C LEU A 210 -1.09 -1.36 30.72
N LEU A 211 -0.20 -0.38 30.88
CA LEU A 211 1.20 -0.47 30.43
C LEU A 211 2.15 -0.78 31.59
N THR A 212 3.14 -1.62 31.32
CA THR A 212 4.32 -1.72 32.18
C THR A 212 5.13 -0.42 32.11
N LYS A 213 6.01 -0.19 33.08
CA LYS A 213 6.87 1.02 33.12
C LYS A 213 7.64 1.22 31.80
N LYS A 214 8.21 0.15 31.22
CA LYS A 214 8.97 0.22 29.97
C LYS A 214 8.07 0.50 28.76
N GLU A 215 6.92 -0.15 28.67
CA GLU A 215 5.95 0.14 27.59
C GLU A 215 5.46 1.58 27.65
N LYS A 216 5.25 2.12 28.86
CA LYS A 216 4.87 3.53 29.06
C LYS A 216 5.96 4.49 28.59
N LEU A 217 7.21 4.24 28.98
CA LEU A 217 8.36 5.04 28.52
C LEU A 217 8.52 5.04 26.98
N ILE A 218 8.36 3.87 26.35
CA ILE A 218 8.39 3.75 24.88
C ILE A 218 7.24 4.56 24.27
N LEU A 219 6.03 4.44 24.81
CA LEU A 219 4.88 5.16 24.29
C LEU A 219 5.06 6.67 24.41
N ASP A 220 5.54 7.16 25.55
CA ASP A 220 5.74 8.60 25.78
C ASP A 220 6.79 9.16 24.80
N LEU A 221 7.91 8.45 24.64
CA LEU A 221 8.93 8.81 23.65
C LEU A 221 8.37 8.86 22.22
N LEU A 222 7.54 7.89 21.84
CA LEU A 222 6.91 7.84 20.53
C LEU A 222 5.84 8.93 20.33
N VAL A 223 5.10 9.30 21.39
CA VAL A 223 4.10 10.38 21.35
C VAL A 223 4.76 11.75 21.24
N GLU A 224 5.84 11.99 22.00
CA GLU A 224 6.66 13.20 21.88
C GLU A 224 7.23 13.35 20.46
N ASN A 225 7.57 12.22 19.84
CA ASN A 225 8.10 12.14 18.47
C ASN A 225 7.04 11.66 17.47
N LYS A 226 5.76 12.02 17.68
CA LYS A 226 4.67 11.61 16.77
C LYS A 226 5.00 11.91 15.31
N ASN A 227 4.72 10.94 14.44
CA ASN A 227 4.99 11.00 13.01
C ASN A 227 6.48 11.19 12.64
N LYS A 228 7.41 10.93 13.56
CA LYS A 228 8.86 10.93 13.33
C LYS A 228 9.45 9.58 13.70
N LEU A 229 10.59 9.26 13.09
CA LEU A 229 11.35 8.06 13.39
C LEU A 229 12.03 8.19 14.76
N VAL A 230 11.77 7.24 15.65
CA VAL A 230 12.51 7.06 16.89
C VAL A 230 13.44 5.85 16.73
N GLY A 231 14.74 6.09 16.81
CA GLY A 231 15.77 5.06 16.63
C GLY A 231 15.75 3.98 17.71
N THR A 232 16.20 2.77 17.38
CA THR A 232 16.33 1.66 18.35
C THR A 232 17.24 2.00 19.52
N GLU A 233 18.31 2.76 19.25
CA GLU A 233 19.29 3.21 20.25
C GLU A 233 18.62 4.19 21.21
N LYS A 234 17.86 5.16 20.69
CA LYS A 234 17.11 6.12 21.50
C LYS A 234 16.08 5.43 22.39
N ILE A 235 15.42 4.40 21.86
CA ILE A 235 14.48 3.60 22.65
C ILE A 235 15.22 2.86 23.76
N ALA A 236 16.37 2.24 23.46
CA ALA A 236 17.18 1.50 24.43
C ALA A 236 17.68 2.41 25.56
N GLU A 237 18.23 3.58 25.23
CA GLU A 237 18.63 4.61 26.20
C GLU A 237 17.46 5.01 27.10
N THR A 238 16.27 5.16 26.52
CA THR A 238 15.09 5.61 27.27
C THR A 238 14.59 4.56 28.27
N ILE A 239 14.68 3.27 27.93
CA ILE A 239 14.16 2.19 28.80
C ILE A 239 15.18 1.57 29.76
N TRP A 240 16.48 1.71 29.47
CA TRP A 240 17.56 1.12 30.27
C TRP A 240 18.55 2.16 30.83
N GLY A 241 18.59 3.39 30.32
CA GLY A 241 19.45 4.46 30.82
C GLY A 241 20.92 4.04 30.84
N GLU A 242 21.55 4.17 32.02
CA GLU A 242 22.95 3.79 32.26
C GLU A 242 23.22 2.29 32.05
N GLN A 243 22.20 1.43 32.10
CA GLN A 243 22.34 -0.01 31.90
C GLN A 243 22.23 -0.43 30.43
N VAL A 244 22.23 0.53 29.48
CA VAL A 244 22.01 0.22 28.07
C VAL A 244 23.08 -0.71 27.51
N GLU A 245 24.36 -0.51 27.86
CA GLU A 245 25.46 -1.35 27.35
C GLU A 245 25.31 -2.82 27.73
N GLU A 246 24.79 -3.09 28.92
CA GLU A 246 24.60 -4.46 29.43
C GLU A 246 23.28 -5.10 28.94
N LYS A 247 22.25 -4.28 28.69
CA LYS A 247 20.87 -4.76 28.46
C LYS A 247 20.35 -4.55 27.05
N TYR A 248 21.12 -3.91 26.18
CA TYR A 248 20.73 -3.65 24.80
C TYR A 248 20.47 -4.97 24.07
N SER A 249 19.26 -5.11 23.54
CA SER A 249 18.89 -6.23 22.69
C SER A 249 17.78 -5.81 21.75
N LEU A 250 18.05 -5.85 20.44
CA LEU A 250 17.05 -5.60 19.40
C LEU A 250 15.82 -6.51 19.57
N TYR A 251 16.04 -7.77 19.99
CA TYR A 251 14.96 -8.71 20.28
C TYR A 251 14.11 -8.24 21.47
N ALA A 252 14.73 -7.78 22.56
CA ALA A 252 14.01 -7.28 23.73
C ALA A 252 13.20 -6.01 23.40
N ILE A 253 13.77 -5.09 22.62
CA ILE A 253 13.07 -3.90 22.12
C ILE A 253 11.88 -4.31 21.26
N SER A 254 12.08 -5.20 20.28
CA SER A 254 11.00 -5.70 19.40
C SER A 254 9.86 -6.29 20.23
N LYS A 255 10.16 -7.15 21.21
CA LYS A 255 9.11 -7.75 22.06
C LYS A 255 8.37 -6.73 22.90
N LEU A 256 9.04 -5.71 23.43
CA LEU A 256 8.38 -4.62 24.16
C LEU A 256 7.46 -3.81 23.25
N VAL A 257 7.94 -3.44 22.06
CA VAL A 257 7.15 -2.69 21.08
C VAL A 257 5.98 -3.51 20.54
N ASP A 258 6.16 -4.82 20.31
CA ASP A 258 5.08 -5.71 19.86
C ASP A 258 3.96 -5.82 20.91
N ARG A 259 4.32 -5.93 22.19
CA ARG A 259 3.34 -5.94 23.30
C ARG A 259 2.63 -4.60 23.42
N LEU A 260 3.35 -3.48 23.35
CA LEU A 260 2.76 -2.14 23.33
C LEU A 260 1.80 -1.98 22.15
N ARG A 261 2.22 -2.38 20.95
CA ARG A 261 1.41 -2.34 19.72
C ARG A 261 0.13 -3.15 19.87
N GLN A 262 0.22 -4.35 20.46
CA GLN A 262 -0.96 -5.18 20.73
C GLN A 262 -1.94 -4.46 21.66
N LYS A 263 -1.47 -3.91 22.79
CA LYS A 263 -2.34 -3.18 23.73
C LYS A 263 -3.01 -1.95 23.08
N ILE A 264 -2.25 -1.19 22.28
CA ILE A 264 -2.80 -0.06 21.52
C ILE A 264 -3.84 -0.55 20.52
N ARG A 265 -3.57 -1.63 19.78
CA ARG A 265 -4.51 -2.19 18.81
C ARG A 265 -5.77 -2.73 19.49
N ASP A 266 -5.65 -3.37 20.63
CA ASP A 266 -6.81 -3.93 21.34
C ASP A 266 -7.77 -2.81 21.81
N GLU A 267 -7.24 -1.65 22.21
CA GLU A 267 -8.05 -0.48 22.59
C GLU A 267 -8.58 0.31 21.38
N THR A 268 -7.74 0.53 20.37
CA THR A 268 -8.03 1.46 19.24
C THR A 268 -8.56 0.77 17.99
N GLY A 269 -8.36 -0.54 17.86
CA GLY A 269 -8.54 -1.30 16.63
C GLY A 269 -7.43 -1.09 15.58
N GLN A 270 -6.41 -0.28 15.86
CA GLN A 270 -5.45 0.19 14.85
C GLN A 270 -4.00 -0.17 15.20
N ASN A 271 -3.18 -0.44 14.18
CA ASN A 271 -1.73 -0.64 14.36
C ASN A 271 -1.01 0.71 14.21
N LEU A 272 -0.95 1.50 15.28
CA LEU A 272 -0.40 2.86 15.20
C LEU A 272 1.14 2.93 15.23
N ILE A 273 1.81 1.88 15.69
CA ILE A 273 3.28 1.83 15.76
C ILE A 273 3.81 1.01 14.59
N HIS A 274 4.52 1.66 13.67
CA HIS A 274 5.10 1.06 12.49
C HIS A 274 6.60 0.87 12.66
N ASN A 275 7.10 -0.27 12.19
CA ASN A 275 8.52 -0.58 12.21
C ASN A 275 9.19 -0.02 10.95
N GLN A 276 10.23 0.79 11.15
CA GLN A 276 11.18 1.15 10.12
C GLN A 276 12.37 0.20 10.23
N ARG A 277 12.38 -0.82 9.37
CA ARG A 277 13.34 -1.95 9.45
C ARG A 277 14.77 -1.47 9.54
N GLY A 278 15.49 -1.97 10.55
CA GLY A 278 16.90 -1.65 10.80
C GLY A 278 17.15 -0.25 11.35
N SER A 279 16.10 0.52 11.68
CA SER A 279 16.26 1.89 12.17
C SER A 279 15.47 2.17 13.44
N GLY A 280 14.22 1.72 13.55
CA GLY A 280 13.40 2.04 14.72
C GLY A 280 11.90 2.02 14.47
N TYR A 281 11.17 2.88 15.14
CA TYR A 281 9.71 2.87 15.13
C TYR A 281 9.12 4.27 14.95
N ILE A 282 7.96 4.34 14.29
CA ILE A 282 7.18 5.56 14.09
C ILE A 282 5.79 5.33 14.68
N LEU A 283 5.29 6.30 15.45
CA LEU A 283 3.89 6.35 15.86
C LEU A 283 3.11 7.27 14.91
N HIS A 284 2.09 6.73 14.26
CA HIS A 284 1.14 7.47 13.44
C HIS A 284 -0.12 7.77 14.24
N ILE A 285 -0.32 9.05 14.56
CA ILE A 285 -1.49 9.62 15.26
C ILE A 285 -1.79 11.04 14.76
#